data_AF-A0A7I8K2J0-F1
#
_entry.id   AF-A0A7I8K2J0-F1
#
_cell.length_a   1.000
_cell.length_b   1.000
_cell.length_c   1.000
_cell.angle_alpha   90.00
_cell.angle_beta   90.00
_cell.angle_gamma   90.00
#
_symmetry.space_group_name_H-M   'P 1'
#
loop_
_entity.id
_entity.type
_entity.pdbx_description
1 polymer ?
#
loop_
_entity_poly.entity_id
_entity_poly.type
_entity_poly.pdbx_seq_one_letter_code
_entity_poly.pdbx_strand_id
1 'polypeptide(L)'
;MTPFKAVYGRDPPTLTRYGSPMSPIDAIDTYLQERDDTLQLLKEHLLAAQSKMKKANEKLSPRYFGPYPIQEHIGQVAYKLELPNSITIHLVFHISQLRESVYYQPIPGILTNAWEWKVTPKDILVIRNSSFDTEVLVKWADLPDFEATWELASSLHQQFPNFHLQDKVKHMGGNIDNAPCTYARRKKAQSPISQ
;
A
#
# COMPACT_ATOMS: atom_id res chain seq x y z
N MET A 1 -19.03 16.83 13.70
CA MET A 1 -19.18 16.56 15.15
C MET A 1 -17.80 16.70 15.81
N THR A 2 -17.64 17.55 16.82
CA THR A 2 -16.33 17.72 17.50
C THR A 2 -16.07 16.56 18.48
N PRO A 3 -14.81 16.20 18.76
CA PRO A 3 -14.50 15.16 19.75
C PRO A 3 -15.15 15.44 21.12
N PHE A 4 -15.21 16.71 21.54
CA PHE A 4 -15.87 17.11 22.78
C PHE A 4 -17.38 16.77 22.77
N LYS A 5 -18.10 17.12 21.69
CA LYS A 5 -19.54 16.83 21.56
C LYS A 5 -19.81 15.32 21.53
N ALA A 6 -18.91 14.55 20.94
CA ALA A 6 -19.00 13.10 20.90
C ALA A 6 -18.92 12.48 22.31
N VAL A 7 -18.02 12.98 23.15
CA VAL A 7 -17.80 12.45 24.51
C VAL A 7 -18.84 12.95 25.50
N TYR A 8 -19.22 14.23 25.44
CA TYR A 8 -20.01 14.89 26.47
C TYR A 8 -21.45 15.20 26.07
N GLY A 9 -21.87 14.91 24.83
CA GLY A 9 -23.23 15.13 24.34
C GLY A 9 -23.67 16.60 24.25
N ARG A 10 -22.76 17.55 24.53
CA ARG A 10 -23.00 18.99 24.51
C ARG A 10 -21.94 19.71 23.70
N ASP A 11 -22.28 20.86 23.15
CA ASP A 11 -21.29 21.69 22.46
C ASP A 11 -20.23 22.21 23.44
N PRO A 12 -18.96 22.33 23.02
CA PRO A 12 -17.90 22.83 23.88
C PRO A 12 -18.22 24.24 24.37
N PRO A 13 -17.98 24.55 25.66
CA PRO A 13 -18.24 25.87 26.20
C PRO A 13 -17.44 26.93 25.43
N THR A 14 -18.13 27.95 24.91
CA THR A 14 -17.48 29.06 24.21
C THR A 14 -16.77 29.96 25.20
N LEU A 15 -15.46 30.13 25.04
CA LEU A 15 -14.68 31.08 25.81
C LEU A 15 -15.07 32.50 25.38
N THR A 16 -15.75 33.23 26.27
CA THR A 16 -16.07 34.65 26.08
C THR A 16 -14.76 35.45 26.06
N ARG A 17 -14.45 36.09 24.93
CA ARG A 17 -13.33 37.04 24.82
C ARG A 17 -13.69 38.27 25.65
N TYR A 18 -12.76 38.76 26.46
CA TYR A 18 -12.93 40.03 27.13
C TYR A 18 -12.96 41.13 26.05
N GLY A 19 -14.13 41.74 25.89
CA GLY A 19 -14.43 42.64 24.79
C GLY A 19 -15.43 43.70 25.24
N SER A 20 -15.03 44.49 26.25
CA SER A 20 -15.74 45.64 26.83
C SER A 20 -17.13 45.33 27.43
N PRO A 21 -17.45 45.79 28.67
CA PRO A 21 -16.97 47.01 29.30
C PRO A 21 -15.83 46.78 30.31
N MET A 22 -15.00 47.81 30.51
CA MET A 22 -14.01 47.91 31.61
C MET A 22 -14.69 47.52 32.92
N SER A 23 -14.17 46.50 33.60
CA SER A 23 -14.63 46.23 34.94
C SER A 23 -14.18 47.40 35.83
N PRO A 24 -14.97 47.77 36.85
CA PRO A 24 -14.59 48.85 37.76
C PRO A 24 -13.30 48.58 38.57
N ILE A 25 -12.73 47.37 38.45
CA ILE A 25 -11.61 46.90 39.26
C ILE A 25 -10.44 46.61 38.33
N ASP A 26 -9.43 47.48 38.37
CA ASP A 26 -8.22 47.39 37.54
C ASP A 26 -7.53 46.01 37.63
N ALA A 27 -7.49 45.41 38.82
CA ALA A 27 -6.93 44.07 39.03
C ALA A 27 -7.67 42.94 38.29
N ILE A 28 -8.97 43.10 38.02
CA ILE A 28 -9.76 42.12 37.25
C ILE A 28 -9.52 42.34 35.76
N ASP A 29 -9.40 43.60 35.33
CA ASP A 29 -9.11 43.94 33.94
C ASP A 29 -7.74 43.42 33.49
N THR A 30 -6.71 43.62 34.31
CA THR A 30 -5.37 43.09 34.04
C THR A 30 -5.37 41.57 33.95
N TYR A 31 -5.99 40.87 34.91
CA TYR A 31 -6.08 39.41 34.90
C TYR A 31 -6.83 38.86 33.68
N LEU A 32 -7.94 39.50 33.28
CA LEU A 32 -8.71 39.09 32.11
C LEU A 32 -7.97 39.34 30.79
N GLN A 33 -7.20 40.43 30.70
CA GLN A 33 -6.30 40.71 29.57
C GLN A 33 -5.18 39.66 29.48
N GLU A 34 -4.47 39.39 30.57
CA GLU A 34 -3.42 38.36 30.62
C GLU A 34 -3.96 36.97 30.24
N ARG A 35 -5.17 36.62 30.69
CA ARG A 35 -5.85 35.38 30.31
C ARG A 35 -6.10 35.31 28.80
N ASP A 36 -6.57 36.40 28.20
CA ASP A 36 -6.87 36.41 26.77
C ASP A 36 -5.60 36.37 25.91
N ASP A 37 -4.54 37.05 26.35
CA ASP A 37 -3.21 37.02 25.72
C ASP A 37 -2.60 35.62 25.76
N THR A 38 -2.65 34.96 26.93
CA THR A 38 -2.16 33.58 27.08
C THR A 38 -2.98 32.60 26.25
N LEU A 39 -4.31 32.74 26.20
CA LEU A 39 -5.18 31.92 25.35
C LEU A 39 -4.87 32.12 23.86
N GLN A 40 -4.57 33.35 23.44
CA GLN A 40 -4.18 33.64 22.06
C GLN A 40 -2.83 33.01 21.72
N LEU A 41 -1.83 33.16 22.58
CA LEU A 41 -0.52 32.53 22.42
C LEU A 41 -0.64 31.00 22.31
N LEU A 42 -1.43 30.38 23.18
CA LEU A 42 -1.66 28.93 23.15
C LEU A 42 -2.32 28.48 21.85
N LYS A 43 -3.29 29.24 21.33
CA LYS A 43 -3.92 28.96 20.03
C LYS A 43 -2.91 29.04 18.89
N GLU A 44 -2.07 30.07 18.87
CA GLU A 44 -1.03 30.22 17.86
C GLU A 44 -0.03 29.06 17.89
N HIS A 45 0.46 28.69 19.07
CA HIS A 45 1.34 27.53 19.26
C HIS A 45 0.69 26.22 18.80
N LEU A 46 -0.58 26.01 19.16
CA LEU A 46 -1.32 24.81 18.76
C LEU A 46 -1.47 24.74 17.23
N LEU A 47 -1.83 25.85 16.59
CA LEU A 47 -1.95 25.92 15.13
C LEU A 47 -0.61 25.65 14.44
N ALA A 48 0.49 26.21 14.97
CA ALA A 48 1.83 25.96 14.45
C ALA A 48 2.23 24.47 14.62
N ALA A 49 1.94 23.85 15.77
CA ALA A 49 2.22 22.45 16.02
C ALA A 49 1.40 21.53 15.09
N GLN A 50 0.09 21.78 14.95
CA GLN A 50 -0.77 21.03 14.03
C GLN A 50 -0.30 21.16 12.59
N SER A 51 0.11 22.35 12.17
CA SER A 51 0.65 22.59 10.82
C SER A 51 1.95 21.82 10.58
N LYS A 52 2.83 21.76 11.58
CA LYS A 52 4.05 20.92 11.52
C LYS A 52 3.71 19.43 11.44
N MET A 53 2.72 18.97 12.19
CA MET A 53 2.28 17.55 12.18
C MET A 53 1.63 17.14 10.86
N LYS A 54 0.95 18.06 10.17
CA LYS A 54 0.36 17.82 8.83
C LYS A 54 1.40 17.69 7.72
N LYS A 55 2.64 18.15 7.93
CA LYS A 55 3.70 17.95 6.94
C LYS A 55 3.97 16.45 6.82
N ALA A 56 4.08 15.98 5.57
CA ALA A 56 4.42 14.60 5.29
C ALA A 56 5.74 14.25 6.00
N ASN A 57 5.73 13.14 6.75
CA ASN A 57 6.92 12.68 7.44
C ASN A 57 7.95 12.24 6.39
N GLU A 58 9.08 12.94 6.30
CA GLU A 58 10.16 12.62 5.35
C GLU A 58 10.69 11.19 5.52
N LYS A 59 10.58 10.59 6.71
CA LYS A 59 10.97 9.19 6.93
C LYS A 59 10.01 8.19 6.28
N LEU A 60 8.76 8.60 6.04
CA LEU A 60 7.71 7.78 5.44
C LEU A 60 7.46 8.16 3.97
N SER A 61 8.17 9.15 3.44
CA SER A 61 8.06 9.49 2.02
C SER A 61 8.72 8.38 1.17
N PRO A 62 8.24 8.15 -0.06
CA PRO A 62 8.85 7.19 -0.96
C PRO A 62 10.29 7.61 -1.26
N ARG A 63 11.23 6.68 -1.10
CA ARG A 63 12.66 6.92 -1.35
C ARG A 63 12.98 7.18 -2.82
N TYR A 64 12.20 6.60 -3.72
CA TYR A 64 12.32 6.76 -5.17
C TYR A 64 10.99 7.26 -5.72
N PHE A 65 11.07 8.16 -6.69
CA PHE A 65 9.91 8.59 -7.46
C PHE A 65 9.57 7.54 -8.51
N GLY A 66 8.37 7.65 -9.10
CA GLY A 66 7.73 6.62 -9.93
C GLY A 66 8.58 6.04 -11.08
N PRO A 67 8.02 5.08 -11.83
CA PRO A 67 8.71 4.50 -12.95
C PRO A 67 8.80 5.55 -14.06
N TYR A 68 10.02 5.95 -14.41
CA TYR A 68 10.26 6.81 -15.56
C TYR A 68 11.04 6.02 -16.60
N PRO A 69 10.53 5.90 -17.84
CA PRO A 69 11.26 5.21 -18.88
C PRO A 69 12.52 6.01 -19.24
N ILE A 70 13.57 5.28 -19.61
CA ILE A 70 14.82 5.85 -20.10
C ILE A 70 14.60 6.27 -21.55
N GLN A 71 14.76 7.56 -21.84
CA GLN A 71 14.70 8.11 -23.18
C GLN A 71 15.99 7.82 -23.96
N GLU A 72 17.14 8.05 -23.31
CA GLU A 72 18.46 7.99 -23.96
C GLU A 72 19.58 7.69 -22.95
N HIS A 73 20.62 6.99 -23.39
CA HIS A 73 21.84 6.74 -22.62
C HIS A 73 22.93 7.74 -23.02
N ILE A 74 23.21 8.75 -22.20
CA ILE A 74 24.21 9.80 -22.45
C ILE A 74 25.56 9.32 -21.90
N GLY A 75 26.06 8.23 -22.47
CA GLY A 75 27.33 7.59 -22.08
C GLY A 75 27.17 6.45 -21.08
N GLN A 76 28.27 6.08 -20.41
CA GLN A 76 28.31 4.89 -19.55
C GLN A 76 27.52 5.07 -18.24
N VAL A 77 27.40 6.31 -17.77
CA VAL A 77 27.00 6.61 -16.39
C VAL A 77 25.79 7.55 -16.30
N ALA A 78 25.47 8.29 -17.37
CA ALA A 78 24.37 9.25 -17.37
C ALA A 78 23.22 8.79 -18.28
N TYR A 79 22.00 8.92 -17.79
CA TYR A 79 20.77 8.43 -18.42
C TYR A 79 19.76 9.57 -18.44
N LYS A 80 19.13 9.78 -19.59
CA LYS A 80 18.05 10.74 -19.77
C LYS A 80 16.72 10.02 -19.55
N LEU A 81 15.90 10.54 -18.65
CA LEU A 81 14.57 10.00 -18.34
C LEU A 81 13.47 10.81 -19.02
N GLU A 82 12.37 10.15 -19.37
CA GLU A 82 11.13 10.83 -19.76
C GLU A 82 10.35 11.23 -18.51
N LEU A 83 10.59 12.46 -18.05
CA LEU A 83 9.82 13.05 -16.97
C LEU A 83 8.61 13.83 -17.54
N PRO A 84 7.49 13.91 -16.81
CA PRO A 84 6.40 14.81 -17.15
C PRO A 84 6.90 16.25 -17.33
N ASN A 85 6.44 16.91 -18.39
CA ASN A 85 6.82 18.29 -18.73
C ASN A 85 6.45 19.33 -17.64
N SER A 86 5.66 18.93 -16.63
CA SER A 86 5.35 19.74 -15.46
C SER A 86 6.53 19.87 -14.47
N ILE A 87 7.58 19.06 -14.62
CA ILE A 87 8.71 19.00 -13.70
C ILE A 87 9.85 19.87 -14.22
N THR A 88 10.41 20.73 -13.35
CA THR A 88 11.50 21.67 -13.68
C THR A 88 12.91 21.09 -13.46
N ILE A 89 13.01 19.83 -13.05
CA ILE A 89 14.27 19.13 -12.77
C ILE A 89 14.91 18.68 -14.09
N HIS A 90 16.24 18.67 -14.15
CA HIS A 90 16.98 18.17 -15.30
C HIS A 90 16.61 16.72 -15.64
N LEU A 91 16.51 16.42 -16.93
CA LEU A 91 16.14 15.08 -17.43
C LEU A 91 17.27 14.06 -17.32
N VAL A 92 18.51 14.51 -17.13
CA VAL A 92 19.71 13.65 -17.15
C VAL A 92 20.17 13.36 -15.73
N PHE A 93 20.25 12.08 -15.39
CA PHE A 93 20.60 11.58 -14.08
C PHE A 93 21.77 10.61 -14.15
N HIS A 94 22.59 10.60 -13.09
CA HIS A 94 23.65 9.62 -12.93
C HIS A 94 23.05 8.28 -12.48
N ILE A 95 23.58 7.15 -12.97
CA ILE A 95 23.05 5.79 -12.72
C ILE A 95 22.92 5.45 -11.22
N SER A 96 23.76 6.01 -10.36
CA SER A 96 23.68 5.82 -8.89
C SER A 96 22.41 6.41 -8.25
N GLN A 97 21.76 7.36 -8.93
CA GLN A 97 20.48 7.94 -8.49
C GLN A 97 19.28 7.15 -9.00
N LEU A 98 19.52 6.18 -9.87
CA LEU A 98 18.48 5.37 -10.50
C LEU A 98 18.43 3.99 -9.85
N ARG A 99 17.22 3.42 -9.83
CA ARG A 99 17.01 2.03 -9.45
C ARG A 99 16.13 1.40 -10.51
N GLU A 100 16.49 0.20 -10.94
CA GLU A 100 15.67 -0.57 -11.84
C GLU A 100 14.30 -0.84 -11.19
N SER A 101 13.22 -0.44 -11.87
CA SER A 101 11.87 -0.70 -11.38
C SER A 101 11.45 -2.10 -11.81
N VAL A 102 11.11 -2.96 -10.85
CA VAL A 102 10.34 -4.17 -11.15
C VAL A 102 8.93 -3.70 -11.52
N TYR A 103 8.46 -4.11 -12.71
CA TYR A 103 7.19 -3.69 -13.31
C TYR A 103 6.08 -3.44 -12.30
N TYR A 104 5.43 -2.28 -12.43
CA TYR A 104 4.16 -2.00 -11.79
C TYR A 104 3.13 -2.96 -12.39
N GLN A 105 2.68 -3.93 -11.60
CA GLN A 105 1.38 -4.54 -11.88
C GLN A 105 0.38 -3.39 -11.78
N PRO A 106 -0.40 -3.06 -12.83
CA PRO A 106 -1.54 -2.18 -12.64
C PRO A 106 -2.36 -2.77 -11.48
N ILE A 107 -2.79 -1.92 -10.54
CA ILE A 107 -3.70 -2.37 -9.48
C ILE A 107 -4.81 -3.11 -10.21
N PRO A 108 -4.98 -4.43 -9.99
CA PRO A 108 -5.98 -5.17 -10.73
C PRO A 108 -7.32 -4.49 -10.48
N GLY A 109 -8.18 -4.41 -11.49
CA GLY A 109 -9.52 -3.83 -11.37
C GLY A 109 -10.43 -4.72 -10.54
N ILE A 110 -10.05 -5.04 -9.30
CA ILE A 110 -10.76 -5.99 -8.43
C ILE A 110 -12.10 -5.40 -7.99
N LEU A 111 -12.18 -4.07 -7.91
CA LEU A 111 -13.39 -3.33 -7.59
C LEU A 111 -14.08 -2.93 -8.88
N THR A 112 -15.28 -3.49 -9.09
CA THR A 112 -16.21 -3.00 -10.12
C THR A 112 -16.58 -1.53 -9.80
N ASN A 113 -17.12 -0.76 -10.76
CA ASN A 113 -17.63 0.61 -10.52
C ASN A 113 -18.70 0.68 -9.39
N ALA A 114 -19.24 -0.46 -8.97
CA ALA A 114 -20.15 -0.63 -7.84
C ALA A 114 -19.46 -0.96 -6.49
N TRP A 115 -18.12 -0.87 -6.42
CA TRP A 115 -17.31 -1.30 -5.26
C TRP A 115 -17.46 -2.78 -4.87
N GLU A 116 -17.90 -3.62 -5.81
CA GLU A 116 -18.02 -5.06 -5.62
C GLU A 116 -16.71 -5.76 -5.98
N TRP A 117 -16.22 -6.58 -5.04
CA TRP A 117 -15.06 -7.47 -5.21
C TRP A 117 -15.50 -8.69 -6.03
N LYS A 118 -15.29 -8.66 -7.35
CA LYS A 118 -15.65 -9.78 -8.24
C LYS A 118 -14.40 -10.44 -8.76
N VAL A 119 -13.99 -11.50 -8.07
CA VAL A 119 -12.89 -12.35 -8.49
C VAL A 119 -13.46 -13.64 -9.07
N THR A 120 -12.88 -14.13 -10.17
CA THR A 120 -13.24 -15.44 -10.73
C THR A 120 -12.04 -16.38 -10.63
N PRO A 121 -12.21 -17.62 -10.14
CA PRO A 121 -11.11 -18.59 -10.11
C PRO A 121 -10.72 -18.95 -11.55
N LYS A 122 -9.43 -18.83 -11.86
CA LYS A 122 -8.87 -19.15 -13.19
C LYS A 122 -8.25 -20.54 -13.22
N ASP A 123 -7.46 -20.88 -12.23
CA ASP A 123 -6.76 -22.17 -12.15
C ASP A 123 -6.44 -22.56 -10.71
N ILE A 124 -6.13 -23.83 -10.47
CA ILE A 124 -5.66 -24.33 -9.17
C ILE A 124 -4.18 -24.68 -9.32
N LEU A 125 -3.34 -24.01 -8.55
CA LEU A 125 -1.89 -24.20 -8.61
C LEU A 125 -1.43 -25.38 -7.76
N VAL A 126 -1.99 -25.51 -6.56
CA VAL A 126 -1.57 -26.50 -5.56
C VAL A 126 -2.79 -26.99 -4.78
N ILE A 127 -2.78 -28.27 -4.40
CA ILE A 127 -3.74 -28.86 -3.48
C ILE A 127 -2.96 -29.38 -2.28
N ARG A 128 -3.39 -29.04 -1.07
CA ARG A 128 -2.86 -29.63 0.15
C ARG A 128 -3.99 -30.24 0.96
N ASN A 129 -3.77 -31.46 1.43
CA ASN A 129 -4.69 -32.12 2.35
C ASN A 129 -4.20 -31.91 3.77
N SER A 130 -4.99 -31.18 4.55
CA SER A 130 -4.92 -31.22 6.01
C SER A 130 -5.70 -32.44 6.51
N SER A 131 -5.47 -32.87 7.75
CA SER A 131 -6.10 -34.07 8.31
C SER A 131 -7.64 -34.05 8.29
N PHE A 132 -8.24 -32.86 8.24
CA PHE A 132 -9.69 -32.68 8.24
C PHE A 132 -10.23 -31.97 6.99
N ASP A 133 -9.40 -31.17 6.31
CA ASP A 133 -9.84 -30.30 5.23
C ASP A 133 -8.87 -30.30 4.04
N THR A 134 -9.42 -30.25 2.83
CA THR A 134 -8.66 -30.04 1.59
C THR A 134 -8.64 -28.56 1.26
N GLU A 135 -7.44 -27.98 1.22
CA GLU A 135 -7.23 -26.60 0.81
C GLU A 135 -6.61 -26.55 -0.58
N VAL A 136 -7.09 -25.61 -1.38
CA VAL A 136 -6.66 -25.40 -2.76
C VAL A 136 -6.06 -24.00 -2.88
N LEU A 137 -4.90 -23.90 -3.51
CA LEU A 137 -4.28 -22.63 -3.85
C LEU A 137 -4.86 -22.15 -5.18
N VAL A 138 -5.68 -21.11 -5.10
CA VAL A 138 -6.45 -20.61 -6.23
C VAL A 138 -5.69 -19.50 -6.91
N LYS A 139 -5.44 -19.67 -8.20
CA LYS A 139 -5.04 -18.58 -9.08
C LYS A 139 -6.30 -17.91 -9.60
N TRP A 140 -6.41 -16.62 -9.31
CA TRP A 140 -7.55 -15.81 -9.70
C TRP A 140 -7.38 -15.23 -11.11
N ALA A 141 -8.49 -14.97 -11.79
CA ALA A 141 -8.49 -14.27 -13.07
C ALA A 141 -8.17 -12.79 -12.84
N ASP A 142 -7.37 -12.23 -13.75
CA ASP A 142 -6.95 -10.82 -13.75
C ASP A 142 -6.08 -10.38 -12.56
N LEU A 143 -5.74 -11.29 -11.64
CA LEU A 143 -4.74 -11.06 -10.59
C LEU A 143 -3.43 -11.83 -10.90
N PRO A 144 -2.27 -11.25 -10.55
CA PRO A 144 -0.97 -11.90 -10.70
C PRO A 144 -0.82 -13.13 -9.79
N ASP A 145 0.09 -14.04 -10.17
CA ASP A 145 0.31 -15.34 -9.50
C ASP A 145 0.65 -15.24 -8.01
N PHE A 146 1.22 -14.11 -7.56
CA PHE A 146 1.55 -13.89 -6.15
C PHE A 146 0.34 -13.52 -5.28
N GLU A 147 -0.80 -13.15 -5.88
CA GLU A 147 -2.07 -12.91 -5.17
C GLU A 147 -2.92 -14.18 -5.07
N ALA A 148 -2.38 -15.33 -5.48
CA ALA A 148 -3.01 -16.61 -5.25
C ALA A 148 -3.23 -16.84 -3.75
N THR A 149 -4.44 -17.26 -3.37
CA THR A 149 -4.86 -17.44 -1.98
C THR A 149 -5.28 -18.87 -1.71
N TRP A 150 -5.10 -19.29 -0.46
CA TRP A 150 -5.52 -20.61 0.01
C TRP A 150 -6.99 -20.56 0.39
N GLU A 151 -7.81 -21.32 -0.33
CA GLU A 151 -9.23 -21.45 -0.09
C GLU A 151 -9.60 -22.90 0.24
N LEU A 152 -10.62 -23.09 1.06
CA LEU A 152 -11.19 -24.41 1.31
C LEU A 152 -11.89 -24.91 0.05
N ALA A 153 -11.64 -26.17 -0.33
CA ALA A 153 -12.25 -26.76 -1.52
C ALA A 153 -13.79 -26.75 -1.45
N SER A 154 -14.34 -26.94 -0.25
CA SER A 154 -15.79 -26.87 0.02
C SER A 154 -16.34 -25.46 -0.19
N SER A 155 -15.73 -24.44 0.43
CA SER A 155 -16.11 -23.04 0.29
C SER A 155 -16.03 -22.57 -1.17
N LEU A 156 -14.98 -22.97 -1.87
CA LEU A 156 -14.78 -22.60 -3.27
C LEU A 156 -15.84 -23.22 -4.18
N HIS A 157 -16.20 -24.49 -3.97
CA HIS A 157 -17.25 -25.13 -4.74
C HIS A 157 -18.63 -24.51 -4.47
N GLN A 158 -18.90 -24.08 -3.24
CA GLN A 158 -20.13 -23.37 -2.89
C GLN A 158 -20.22 -21.99 -3.55
N GLN A 159 -19.11 -21.24 -3.58
CA GLN A 159 -19.07 -19.89 -4.14
C GLN A 159 -18.98 -19.88 -5.67
N PHE A 160 -18.34 -20.89 -6.27
CA PHE A 160 -18.19 -21.04 -7.72
C PHE A 160 -18.59 -22.45 -8.19
N PRO A 161 -19.90 -22.78 -8.21
CA PRO A 161 -20.38 -24.13 -8.58
C PRO A 161 -20.01 -24.55 -10.00
N ASN A 162 -19.85 -23.57 -10.90
CA ASN A 162 -19.49 -23.79 -12.30
C ASN A 162 -17.98 -24.03 -12.50
N PHE A 163 -17.13 -23.69 -11.51
CA PHE A 163 -15.69 -23.92 -11.57
C PHE A 163 -15.39 -25.37 -11.18
N HIS A 164 -15.32 -26.22 -12.20
CA HIS A 164 -15.03 -27.64 -12.02
C HIS A 164 -13.53 -27.87 -11.84
N LEU A 165 -13.12 -28.32 -10.65
CA LEU A 165 -11.73 -28.67 -10.27
C LEU A 165 -11.16 -29.88 -11.05
N GLN A 166 -11.86 -30.33 -12.09
CA GLN A 166 -11.83 -31.71 -12.59
C GLN A 166 -10.51 -32.14 -13.22
N ASP A 167 -9.63 -31.23 -13.63
CA ASP A 167 -8.38 -31.62 -14.31
C ASP A 167 -7.16 -31.72 -13.37
N LYS A 168 -7.32 -31.39 -12.08
CA LYS A 168 -6.24 -31.49 -11.07
C LYS A 168 -6.59 -32.34 -9.86
N VAL A 169 -7.84 -32.79 -9.71
CA VAL A 169 -8.23 -33.80 -8.70
C VAL A 169 -8.06 -35.21 -9.30
N LYS A 170 -6.83 -35.58 -9.67
CA LYS A 170 -6.49 -36.98 -9.96
C LYS A 170 -5.78 -37.59 -8.76
N HIS A 171 -6.44 -38.62 -8.22
CA HIS A 171 -5.99 -39.62 -7.23
C HIS A 171 -6.06 -39.24 -5.74
N MET A 172 -7.29 -39.28 -5.20
CA MET A 172 -7.51 -39.94 -3.91
C MET A 172 -7.36 -41.47 -4.11
N GLY A 173 -6.11 -41.92 -4.19
CA GLY A 173 -5.72 -43.33 -4.26
C GLY A 173 -4.32 -43.42 -3.69
N GLY A 174 -4.21 -43.91 -2.46
CA GLY A 174 -2.98 -43.87 -1.68
C GLY A 174 -1.81 -44.55 -2.39
N ASN A 175 -0.66 -43.89 -2.37
CA ASN A 175 0.61 -44.59 -2.33
C ASN A 175 1.64 -43.70 -1.63
N ILE A 176 2.02 -44.10 -0.42
CA ILE A 176 3.14 -43.54 0.33
C ILE A 176 4.38 -44.17 -0.29
N ASP A 177 4.91 -43.59 -1.37
CA ASP A 177 6.25 -43.87 -1.89
C ASP A 177 6.60 -42.82 -2.95
N ASN A 178 7.05 -41.64 -2.51
CA ASN A 178 7.83 -40.75 -3.37
C ASN A 178 9.29 -40.83 -2.93
N ALA A 179 10.09 -41.51 -3.75
CA ALA A 179 11.54 -41.56 -3.63
C ALA A 179 12.12 -40.13 -3.61
N PRO A 180 13.21 -39.87 -2.86
CA PRO A 180 13.76 -38.54 -2.71
C PRO A 180 14.28 -38.03 -4.06
N CYS A 181 13.74 -36.90 -4.51
CA CYS A 181 14.19 -36.21 -5.72
C CYS A 181 15.61 -35.68 -5.49
N THR A 182 16.63 -36.45 -5.89
CA THR A 182 18.01 -35.97 -5.92
C THR A 182 18.16 -34.94 -7.03
N TYR A 183 18.44 -33.69 -6.66
CA TYR A 183 18.81 -32.63 -7.60
C TYR A 183 20.11 -33.00 -8.33
N ALA A 184 20.03 -33.35 -9.61
CA ALA A 184 21.20 -33.46 -10.48
C ALA A 184 21.51 -32.10 -11.12
N ARG A 185 22.63 -31.49 -10.72
CA ARG A 185 23.14 -30.24 -11.26
C ARG A 185 23.56 -30.42 -12.72
N ARG A 186 22.83 -29.80 -13.65
CA ARG A 186 23.17 -29.76 -15.09
C ARG A 186 24.51 -29.04 -15.28
N LYS A 187 25.57 -29.75 -15.67
CA LYS A 187 26.85 -29.11 -16.08
C LYS A 187 26.65 -28.44 -17.44
N LYS A 188 27.07 -27.17 -17.52
CA LYS A 188 26.99 -26.30 -18.71
C LYS A 188 27.90 -26.89 -19.80
N ALA A 189 27.36 -27.18 -20.98
CA ALA A 189 28.15 -27.58 -22.13
C ALA A 189 28.99 -26.40 -22.63
N GLN A 190 30.28 -26.63 -22.87
CA GLN A 190 31.17 -25.69 -23.56
C GLN A 190 30.92 -25.80 -25.07
N SER A 191 30.60 -24.68 -25.70
CA SER A 191 30.51 -24.55 -27.15
C SER A 191 31.91 -24.71 -27.78
N PRO A 192 32.07 -25.43 -28.90
CA PRO A 192 33.36 -25.49 -29.60
C PRO A 192 33.64 -24.19 -30.34
N ILE A 193 34.89 -23.74 -30.24
CA ILE A 193 35.47 -22.63 -30.99
C ILE A 193 35.77 -23.16 -32.40
N SER A 194 35.16 -22.56 -33.42
CA SER A 194 35.59 -22.73 -34.82
C SER A 194 36.77 -21.79 -35.09
N GLN A 195 37.80 -22.36 -35.74
CA GLN A 195 39.02 -21.69 -36.18
C GLN A 195 38.77 -20.65 -37.26
#